data_AF-A0A7C5FV42-F1
#
_entry.id   AF-A0A7C5FV42-F1
#
_cell.length_a   1.000
_cell.length_b   1.000
_cell.length_c   1.000
_cell.angle_alpha   90.00
_cell.angle_beta   90.00
_cell.angle_gamma   90.00
#
_symmetry.space_group_name_H-M   'P 1'
#
loop_
_entity.id
_entity.type
_entity.pdbx_description
1 polymer ?
#
loop_
_entity_poly.entity_id
_entity_poly.type
_entity_poly.pdbx_seq_one_letter_code
_entity_poly.pdbx_strand_id
1 'polypeptide(L)'
;MPMYDYKCDYCHAERDEFQKMSSEPLTVCPVCGASAYHRVPSLPSTDLKEFDKPIEMFSIGLNDDEEIREFKAKCPDVDVATDPNDPLYGVPIARSRSQKKTALAAMGFVERN
;
A
#
# COMPACT_ATOMS: atom_id res chain seq x y z
N MET A 1 -25.39 -11.97 9.70
CA MET A 1 -24.62 -12.74 10.70
C MET A 1 -23.26 -13.02 10.06
N PRO A 2 -22.13 -12.83 10.76
CA PRO A 2 -20.81 -13.00 10.14
C PRO A 2 -20.64 -14.43 9.64
N MET A 3 -20.03 -14.54 8.46
CA MET A 3 -19.60 -15.80 7.87
C MET A 3 -18.14 -15.99 8.26
N TYR A 4 -17.79 -17.16 8.79
CA TYR A 4 -16.42 -17.50 9.13
C TYR A 4 -15.96 -18.68 8.29
N ASP A 5 -14.78 -18.55 7.71
CA ASP A 5 -14.06 -19.65 7.06
C ASP A 5 -13.45 -20.56 8.13
N TYR A 6 -13.70 -21.86 7.99
CA TYR A 6 -13.07 -22.88 8.81
C TYR A 6 -12.37 -23.91 7.93
N LYS A 7 -11.26 -24.44 8.44
CA LYS A 7 -10.48 -25.49 7.80
C LYS A 7 -10.20 -26.63 8.77
N CYS A 8 -10.31 -27.85 8.28
CA CYS A 8 -9.92 -29.04 9.03
C CYS A 8 -8.50 -29.50 8.66
N ASP A 9 -7.66 -29.80 9.65
CA ASP A 9 -6.30 -30.30 9.41
C ASP A 9 -6.26 -31.76 8.94
N TYR A 10 -7.29 -32.57 9.25
CA TYR A 10 -7.31 -34.00 8.90
C TYR A 10 -7.84 -34.28 7.49
N CYS A 11 -8.96 -33.67 7.13
CA CYS A 11 -9.59 -33.90 5.82
C CYS A 11 -9.37 -32.75 4.83
N HIS A 12 -8.73 -31.65 5.27
CA HIS A 12 -8.51 -30.44 4.47
C HIS A 12 -9.78 -29.82 3.88
N ALA A 13 -10.96 -30.15 4.44
CA ALA A 13 -12.21 -29.55 4.04
C ALA A 13 -12.28 -28.10 4.54
N GLU A 14 -12.62 -27.19 3.63
CA GLU A 14 -12.86 -25.77 3.87
C GLU A 14 -14.36 -25.52 3.83
N ARG A 15 -14.90 -24.80 4.82
CA ARG A 15 -16.33 -24.44 4.86
C ARG A 15 -16.59 -23.09 5.50
N ASP A 16 -17.68 -22.51 5.00
CA ASP A 16 -18.27 -21.28 5.48
C ASP A 16 -19.39 -21.56 6.48
N GLU A 17 -19.21 -21.13 7.73
CA GLU A 17 -20.23 -21.27 8.77
C GLU A 17 -20.73 -19.91 9.25
N PHE A 18 -22.05 -19.76 9.25
CA PHE A 18 -22.70 -18.59 9.81
C PHE A 18 -22.70 -18.70 11.33
N GLN A 19 -21.87 -17.89 11.99
CA GLN A 19 -21.77 -17.90 13.44
C GLN A 19 -22.05 -16.53 14.05
N LYS A 20 -22.69 -16.53 15.22
CA LYS A 20 -22.85 -15.29 16.01
C LYS A 20 -21.48 -14.85 16.54
N MET A 21 -21.25 -13.55 16.59
CA MET A 21 -20.00 -12.97 17.13
C MET A 21 -19.67 -13.44 18.56
N SER A 22 -20.69 -13.68 19.39
CA SER A 22 -20.53 -14.05 20.80
C SER A 22 -20.37 -15.56 21.05
N SER A 23 -20.30 -16.39 20.01
CA SER A 23 -20.26 -17.85 20.15
C SER A 23 -18.84 -18.39 20.04
N GLU A 24 -18.53 -19.40 20.86
CA GLU A 24 -17.23 -20.08 20.90
C GLU A 24 -16.92 -20.77 19.55
N PRO A 25 -15.65 -20.77 19.09
CA PRO A 25 -15.27 -21.37 17.82
C PRO A 25 -15.59 -22.88 17.78
N LEU A 26 -16.06 -23.37 16.63
CA LEU A 26 -16.29 -24.80 16.43
C LEU A 26 -14.95 -25.53 16.35
N THR A 27 -14.79 -26.56 17.18
CA THR A 27 -13.57 -27.39 17.23
C THR A 27 -13.73 -28.74 16.54
N VAL A 28 -14.97 -29.13 16.23
CA VAL A 28 -15.32 -30.44 15.65
C VAL A 28 -15.68 -30.27 14.19
N CYS A 29 -14.99 -31.02 13.32
CA CYS A 29 -15.29 -31.01 11.89
C CYS A 29 -16.57 -31.80 11.58
N PRO A 30 -17.57 -31.23 10.90
CA PRO A 30 -18.82 -31.93 10.56
C PRO A 30 -18.66 -33.00 9.48
N VAL A 31 -17.51 -33.07 8.79
CA VAL A 31 -17.24 -34.03 7.71
C VAL A 31 -16.60 -35.31 8.23
N CYS A 32 -15.61 -35.19 9.11
CA CYS A 32 -14.83 -36.33 9.60
C CYS A 32 -14.97 -36.60 11.11
N GLY A 33 -15.62 -35.69 11.86
CA GLY A 33 -15.76 -35.80 13.32
C GLY A 33 -14.49 -35.54 14.12
N ALA A 34 -13.38 -35.17 13.48
CA ALA A 34 -12.12 -34.90 14.15
C ALA A 34 -12.11 -33.53 14.84
N SER A 35 -11.41 -33.44 15.98
CA SER A 35 -11.29 -32.22 16.79
C SER A 35 -10.14 -31.29 16.34
N ALA A 36 -9.88 -31.20 15.03
CA ALA A 36 -8.90 -30.29 14.45
C ALA A 36 -9.57 -29.42 13.40
N TYR A 37 -10.56 -28.65 13.85
CA TYR A 37 -11.27 -27.66 13.05
C TYR A 37 -10.97 -26.28 13.62
N HIS A 38 -10.48 -25.37 12.79
CA HIS A 38 -10.04 -24.05 13.22
C HIS A 38 -10.49 -22.96 12.24
N ARG A 39 -10.73 -21.75 12.75
CA ARG A 39 -11.06 -20.59 11.91
C ARG A 39 -9.83 -20.16 11.13
N VAL A 40 -10.01 -19.94 9.83
CA VAL A 40 -8.97 -19.35 8.98
C VAL A 40 -9.27 -17.86 8.87
N PRO A 41 -8.31 -16.98 9.22
CA PRO A 41 -8.48 -15.55 8.95
C PRO A 41 -8.41 -15.33 7.44
N SER A 42 -9.55 -15.04 6.81
CA SER A 42 -9.60 -14.53 5.45
C SER A 42 -9.26 -13.04 5.48
N LEU A 43 -8.16 -12.67 4.83
CA LEU A 43 -7.91 -11.27 4.51
C LEU A 43 -8.86 -10.90 3.37
N PRO A 44 -9.55 -9.75 3.41
CA PRO A 44 -10.21 -9.25 2.22
C PRO A 44 -9.14 -9.13 1.13
N SER A 45 -9.41 -9.69 -0.05
CA SER A 45 -8.61 -9.49 -1.25
C SER A 45 -8.64 -8.00 -1.57
N THR A 46 -7.71 -7.27 -0.97
CA THR A 46 -7.43 -5.90 -1.35
C THR A 46 -6.47 -6.02 -2.51
N ASP A 47 -6.85 -5.50 -3.67
CA ASP A 47 -5.90 -5.27 -4.74
C ASP A 47 -4.73 -4.51 -4.11
N LEU A 48 -3.56 -5.14 -4.04
CA LEU A 48 -2.33 -4.43 -3.75
C LEU A 48 -2.26 -3.38 -4.86
N LYS A 49 -2.62 -2.13 -4.54
CA LYS A 49 -2.51 -1.04 -5.49
C LYS A 49 -1.05 -0.95 -5.86
N GLU A 50 -0.71 -1.50 -7.01
CA GLU A 50 0.53 -1.21 -7.70
C GLU A 50 0.47 0.32 -7.88
N PHE A 51 1.35 1.03 -7.16
CA PHE A 51 1.42 2.48 -7.21
C PHE A 51 2.04 2.87 -8.55
N ASP A 52 1.33 2.61 -9.65
CA ASP A 52 1.74 2.93 -11.04
C ASP A 52 1.67 4.42 -11.35
N LYS A 53 1.08 5.22 -10.45
CA LYS A 53 1.05 6.67 -10.62
C LYS A 53 2.34 7.27 -10.07
N PRO A 54 3.09 8.05 -10.88
CA PRO A 54 4.22 8.81 -10.40
C PRO A 54 3.83 9.66 -9.19
N ILE A 55 4.74 9.77 -8.22
CA ILE A 55 4.50 10.51 -6.98
C ILE A 55 4.83 11.97 -7.22
N GLU A 56 3.79 12.79 -7.34
CA GLU A 56 3.90 14.25 -7.44
C GLU A 56 4.23 14.86 -6.07
N MET A 57 5.32 15.61 -6.00
CA MET A 57 5.82 16.21 -4.77
C MET A 57 5.36 17.66 -4.63
N PHE A 58 4.06 17.89 -4.46
CA PHE A 58 3.48 19.25 -4.31
C PHE A 58 4.02 20.06 -3.11
N SER A 59 4.72 19.40 -2.18
CA SER A 59 5.33 20.07 -1.03
C SER A 59 6.59 20.86 -1.38
N ILE A 60 7.11 20.71 -2.61
CA ILE A 60 8.27 21.45 -3.11
C ILE A 60 7.77 22.27 -4.29
N GLY A 61 7.62 23.57 -4.08
CA GLY A 61 7.29 24.50 -5.16
C GLY A 61 8.56 25.18 -5.66
N LEU A 62 9.00 24.82 -6.87
CA LEU A 62 10.08 25.53 -7.58
C LEU A 62 9.39 26.55 -8.49
N ASN A 63 9.63 27.84 -8.27
CA ASN A 63 8.93 28.91 -8.99
C ASN A 63 9.76 29.42 -10.18
N ASP A 64 11.08 29.35 -10.08
CA ASP A 64 12.02 29.85 -11.09
C ASP A 64 12.80 28.73 -11.79
N ASP A 65 13.19 28.97 -13.05
CA ASP A 65 14.05 28.06 -13.83
C ASP A 65 15.40 27.79 -13.15
N GLU A 66 15.91 28.74 -12.37
CA GLU A 66 17.15 28.59 -11.61
C GLU A 66 16.98 27.57 -10.47
N GLU A 67 15.88 27.67 -9.72
CA GLU A 67 15.54 26.71 -8.66
C GLU A 67 15.36 25.30 -9.24
N ILE A 68 14.73 25.17 -10.42
CA ILE A 68 14.59 23.89 -11.14
C ILE A 68 15.95 23.29 -11.49
N ARG A 69 16.91 24.11 -11.93
CA ARG A 69 18.25 23.65 -12.28
C ARG A 69 19.05 23.25 -11.04
N GLU A 70 18.98 24.02 -9.96
CA GLU A 70 19.63 23.68 -8.68
C GLU A 70 19.05 22.39 -8.10
N PHE A 71 17.73 22.20 -8.22
CA PHE A 71 17.05 20.99 -7.81
C PHE A 71 17.52 19.77 -8.63
N LYS A 72 17.53 19.88 -9.96
CA LYS A 72 18.04 18.81 -10.85
C LYS A 72 19.50 18.47 -10.57
N ALA A 73 20.32 19.46 -10.18
CA ALA A 73 21.71 19.24 -9.80
C ALA A 73 21.86 18.46 -8.47
N LYS A 74 20.98 18.72 -7.50
CA LYS A 74 20.96 18.00 -6.21
C LYS A 74 20.33 16.62 -6.32
N CYS A 75 19.32 16.46 -7.18
CA CYS A 75 18.52 15.25 -7.36
C CYS A 75 18.34 14.93 -8.86
N PRO A 76 19.29 14.22 -9.51
CA PRO A 76 19.19 13.88 -10.93
C PRO A 76 18.13 12.81 -11.25
N ASP A 77 17.72 12.02 -10.25
CA ASP A 77 16.76 10.91 -10.40
C ASP A 77 15.28 11.32 -10.41
N VAL A 78 14.98 12.62 -10.21
CA VAL A 78 13.60 13.14 -10.11
C VAL A 78 13.28 14.00 -11.33
N ASP A 79 12.16 13.68 -11.98
CA ASP A 79 11.70 14.40 -13.17
C ASP A 79 11.02 15.72 -12.75
N VAL A 80 11.33 16.84 -13.41
CA VAL A 80 10.67 18.15 -13.17
C VAL A 80 10.35 18.79 -14.51
N ALA A 81 9.07 19.16 -14.71
CA ALA A 81 8.63 19.90 -15.90
C ALA A 81 9.21 21.32 -15.89
N THR A 82 9.74 21.76 -17.03
CA THR A 82 10.42 23.06 -17.20
C THR A 82 9.61 23.99 -18.11
N ASP A 83 8.52 23.50 -18.70
CA ASP A 83 7.65 24.28 -19.56
C ASP A 83 6.69 25.15 -18.72
N PRO A 84 6.72 26.49 -18.82
CA PRO A 84 5.89 27.38 -18.00
C PRO A 84 4.38 27.25 -18.21
N ASN A 85 3.97 26.61 -19.32
CA ASN A 85 2.57 26.39 -19.66
C ASN A 85 2.04 25.03 -19.16
N ASP A 86 2.89 24.20 -18.55
CA ASP A 86 2.49 22.90 -18.03
C ASP A 86 1.91 23.03 -16.61
N PRO A 87 0.80 22.35 -16.27
CA PRO A 87 0.21 22.41 -14.92
C PRO A 87 1.12 21.81 -13.82
N LEU A 88 2.15 21.05 -14.19
CA LEU A 88 3.16 20.49 -13.29
C LEU A 88 4.50 21.24 -13.37
N TYR A 89 4.52 22.45 -13.92
CA TYR A 89 5.70 23.31 -13.90
C TYR A 89 6.22 23.48 -12.47
N GLY A 90 7.51 23.20 -12.27
CA GLY A 90 8.15 23.34 -10.96
C GLY A 90 7.77 22.27 -9.93
N VAL A 91 6.98 21.25 -10.30
CA VAL A 91 6.61 20.13 -9.42
C VAL A 91 7.54 18.95 -9.68
N PRO A 92 8.28 18.45 -8.67
CA PRO A 92 9.07 17.25 -8.83
C PRO A 92 8.22 15.98 -8.82
N ILE A 93 8.54 15.06 -9.74
CA ILE A 93 7.82 13.81 -9.96
C ILE A 93 8.78 12.64 -9.74
N ALA A 94 8.52 11.85 -8.70
CA ALA A 94 9.30 10.65 -8.38
C ALA A 94 8.59 9.40 -8.90
N ARG A 95 9.32 8.49 -9.56
CA ARG A 95 8.75 7.22 -10.07
C ARG A 95 8.61 6.15 -8.99
N SER A 96 9.26 6.34 -7.84
CA SER A 96 9.26 5.37 -6.75
C SER A 96 9.30 6.05 -5.39
N ARG A 97 8.82 5.34 -4.36
CA ARG A 97 8.88 5.80 -2.96
C ARG A 97 10.32 5.99 -2.48
N SER A 98 11.25 5.16 -2.95
CA SER A 98 12.68 5.32 -2.64
C SER A 98 13.23 6.63 -3.20
N GLN A 99 12.95 6.95 -4.48
CA GLN A 99 13.35 8.23 -5.08
C GLN A 99 12.76 9.42 -4.33
N LYS A 100 11.47 9.37 -3.98
CA LYS A 100 10.83 10.42 -3.17
C LYS A 100 11.56 10.64 -1.85
N LYS A 101 11.88 9.57 -1.12
CA LYS A 101 12.59 9.65 0.17
C LYS A 101 13.99 10.24 0.01
N THR A 102 14.74 9.84 -1.01
CA THR A 102 16.07 10.40 -1.30
C THR A 102 15.99 11.88 -1.60
N ALA A 103 15.01 12.30 -2.40
CA ALA A 103 14.80 13.72 -2.71
C ALA A 103 14.43 14.52 -1.46
N LEU A 104 13.47 14.05 -0.65
CA LEU A 104 13.09 14.71 0.60
C LEU A 104 14.28 14.84 1.55
N ALA A 105 15.09 13.78 1.70
CA ALA A 105 16.27 13.80 2.54
C ALA A 105 17.32 14.82 2.06
N ALA A 106 17.52 14.95 0.74
CA ALA A 106 18.44 15.93 0.16
C ALA A 106 18.02 17.39 0.43
N MET A 107 16.72 17.62 0.61
CA MET A 107 16.15 18.93 0.99
C MET A 107 15.96 19.09 2.51
N GLY A 108 16.37 18.11 3.32
CA GLY A 108 16.23 18.15 4.78
C GLY A 108 14.81 17.87 5.31
N PHE A 109 13.92 17.35 4.46
CA PHE A 109 12.58 16.91 4.86
C PHE A 109 12.59 15.45 5.30
N VAL A 110 11.82 15.13 6.35
CA VAL A 110 11.60 13.77 6.82
C VAL A 110 10.11 13.45 6.76
N GLU A 111 9.74 12.43 5.99
CA GLU A 111 8.39 11.87 6.01
C GLU A 111 8.11 11.25 7.38
N ARG A 112 7.26 11.89 8.18
CA ARG A 112 6.66 11.30 9.39
C ARG A 112 5.45 10.47 8.97
N ASN A 113 5.71 9.30 8.41
CA ASN A 113 4.66 8.34 8.06
C ASN A 113 4.16 7.59 9.28
#